data_AF-A0A2A2M365-F1
#
_entry.id   AF-A0A2A2M365-F1
#
_cell.length_a   1.000
_cell.length_b   1.000
_cell.length_c   1.000
_cell.angle_alpha   90.00
_cell.angle_beta   90.00
_cell.angle_gamma   90.00
#
_symmetry.space_group_name_H-M   'P 1'
#
loop_
_entity.id
_entity.type
_entity.pdbx_description
1 polymer ?
#
loop_
_entity_poly.entity_id
_entity_poly.type
_entity_poly.pdbx_seq_one_letter_code
_entity_poly.pdbx_strand_id
1 'polypeptide(L)'
;MYNLPIAENRLLWSFNLDSRNGTVGYILKSNEGTERFVTPEEVSSMILRKVKTIAETYLGANVTGAVVAVPAFFQENQIASTKEAIKMAGLELKCLIEEPTAAAIAYNAERQLENSRIMIFDFGGGQKLLPRVHFHCAYRSRIKLNLKYII
;
A
#
# COMPACT_ATOMS: atom_id res chain seq x y z
N MET A 1 -1.64 -23.15 -11.26
CA MET A 1 -2.33 -21.85 -11.17
C MET A 1 -3.29 -21.97 -10.00
N TYR A 2 -2.91 -21.56 -8.79
CA TYR A 2 -3.71 -21.79 -7.58
C TYR A 2 -4.54 -20.54 -7.27
N ASN A 3 -5.85 -20.63 -7.48
CA ASN A 3 -6.85 -19.69 -6.99
C ASN A 3 -6.84 -19.69 -5.45
N LEU A 4 -6.87 -18.51 -4.84
CA LEU A 4 -6.94 -18.38 -3.39
C LEU A 4 -8.39 -18.20 -2.93
N PRO A 5 -8.86 -18.97 -1.93
CA PRO A 5 -10.27 -18.93 -1.51
C PRO A 5 -10.66 -17.72 -0.64
N ILE A 6 -9.73 -16.91 -0.11
CA ILE A 6 -10.05 -15.96 0.98
C ILE A 6 -10.66 -14.65 0.46
N ALA A 7 -10.21 -14.17 -0.71
CA ALA A 7 -10.86 -13.04 -1.38
C ALA A 7 -12.17 -13.47 -2.09
N GLU A 8 -12.28 -14.76 -2.42
CA GLU A 8 -13.46 -15.33 -3.07
C GLU A 8 -14.55 -15.73 -2.07
N ASN A 9 -14.19 -16.12 -0.84
CA ASN A 9 -15.14 -16.49 0.19
C ASN A 9 -15.68 -15.26 0.93
N ARG A 10 -16.60 -14.57 0.25
CA ARG A 10 -17.34 -13.41 0.79
C ARG A 10 -18.10 -13.71 2.09
N LEU A 11 -18.28 -14.99 2.47
CA LEU A 11 -18.88 -15.38 3.75
C LEU A 11 -18.00 -15.03 4.95
N LEU A 12 -16.71 -14.80 4.75
CA LEU A 12 -15.78 -14.40 5.82
C LEU A 12 -15.78 -12.90 6.09
N TRP A 13 -16.49 -12.11 5.28
CA TRP A 13 -16.46 -10.66 5.36
C TRP A 13 -17.70 -10.17 6.12
N SER A 14 -17.49 -9.34 7.14
CA SER A 14 -18.57 -8.76 7.94
C SER A 14 -19.22 -7.52 7.29
N PHE A 15 -18.68 -7.08 6.14
CA PHE A 15 -19.14 -5.91 5.41
C PHE A 15 -19.78 -6.30 4.09
N ASN A 16 -20.74 -5.48 3.64
CA ASN A 16 -21.48 -5.72 2.41
C ASN A 16 -20.71 -5.21 1.20
N LEU A 17 -20.82 -5.95 0.11
CA LEU A 17 -20.30 -5.59 -1.21
C LEU A 17 -21.44 -5.38 -2.18
N ASP A 18 -21.23 -4.49 -3.13
CA ASP A 18 -22.12 -4.27 -4.26
C ASP A 18 -21.26 -4.15 -5.53
N SER A 19 -21.88 -4.32 -6.70
CA SER A 19 -21.21 -4.10 -7.98
C SER A 19 -21.99 -3.10 -8.81
N ARG A 20 -21.33 -2.00 -9.20
CA ARG A 20 -21.94 -0.92 -9.99
C ARG A 20 -21.05 -0.65 -11.20
N ASN A 21 -21.63 -0.68 -12.40
CA ASN A 21 -20.94 -0.42 -13.67
C ASN A 21 -19.66 -1.27 -13.87
N GLY A 22 -19.66 -2.52 -13.40
CA GLY A 22 -18.51 -3.42 -13.50
C GLY A 22 -17.44 -3.24 -12.41
N THR A 23 -17.61 -2.27 -11.50
CA THR A 23 -16.72 -2.05 -10.36
C THR A 23 -17.34 -2.67 -9.10
N VAL A 24 -16.56 -3.46 -8.37
CA VAL A 24 -16.96 -3.97 -7.05
C VAL A 24 -16.57 -2.94 -5.99
N GLY A 25 -17.49 -2.61 -5.08
CA GLY A 25 -17.26 -1.67 -3.98
C GLY A 25 -17.94 -2.10 -2.70
N TYR A 26 -17.67 -1.35 -1.64
CA TYR A 26 -18.20 -1.56 -0.30
C TYR A 26 -19.47 -0.75 -0.09
N ILE A 27 -20.42 -1.28 0.68
CA ILE A 27 -21.56 -0.52 1.18
C ILE A 27 -21.29 -0.12 2.62
N LEU A 28 -21.03 1.17 2.83
CA LEU A 28 -20.90 1.76 4.16
C LEU A 28 -22.26 2.28 4.62
N LYS A 29 -22.66 1.91 5.84
CA LYS A 29 -23.84 2.47 6.52
C LYS A 29 -23.38 3.63 7.41
N SER A 30 -23.95 4.81 7.19
CA SER A 30 -23.76 5.94 8.10
C SER A 30 -24.60 5.75 9.37
N ASN A 31 -24.26 6.47 10.43
CA ASN A 31 -25.06 6.51 11.66
C ASN A 31 -26.48 7.06 11.44
N GLU A 32 -26.68 7.79 10.34
CA GLU A 32 -27.96 8.36 9.93
C GLU A 32 -28.80 7.39 9.09
N GLY A 33 -28.33 6.15 8.91
CA GLY A 33 -29.02 5.09 8.17
C GLY A 33 -28.87 5.18 6.64
N THR A 34 -28.10 6.14 6.13
CA THR A 34 -27.83 6.26 4.70
C THR A 34 -26.73 5.30 4.25
N GLU A 35 -27.01 4.54 3.19
CA GLU A 35 -26.04 3.64 2.56
C GLU A 35 -25.24 4.39 1.49
N ARG A 36 -23.92 4.23 1.52
CA ARG A 36 -23.01 4.79 0.53
C ARG A 36 -22.18 3.68 -0.10
N PHE A 37 -22.17 3.64 -1.43
CA PHE A 37 -21.23 2.84 -2.21
C PHE A 37 -19.87 3.52 -2.23
N VAL A 38 -18.81 2.77 -1.91
CA VAL A 38 -17.43 3.26 -1.83
C VAL A 38 -16.50 2.31 -2.57
N THR A 39 -15.64 2.83 -3.44
CA THR A 39 -14.70 1.98 -4.19
C THR A 39 -13.47 1.59 -3.35
N PRO A 40 -12.70 0.56 -3.74
CA PRO A 40 -11.40 0.25 -3.13
C PRO A 40 -10.45 1.44 -3.05
N GLU A 41 -10.35 2.22 -4.11
CA GLU A 41 -9.51 3.41 -4.17
C GLU A 41 -9.97 4.48 -3.17
N GLU A 42 -11.29 4.68 -3.04
CA GLU A 42 -11.84 5.62 -2.07
C GLU A 42 -11.53 5.18 -0.63
N VAL A 43 -11.70 3.90 -0.28
CA VAL A 43 -11.31 3.39 1.06
C VAL A 43 -9.80 3.57 1.30
N SER A 44 -8.96 3.20 0.33
CA SER A 44 -7.52 3.41 0.42
C SER A 44 -7.15 4.88 0.61
N SER A 45 -7.85 5.80 -0.07
CA SER A 45 -7.65 7.24 0.11
C SER A 45 -8.03 7.73 1.51
N MET A 46 -9.04 7.12 2.15
CA MET A 46 -9.42 7.46 3.53
C MET A 46 -8.32 7.04 4.51
N ILE A 47 -7.72 5.85 4.29
CA ILE A 47 -6.57 5.39 5.07
C ILE A 47 -5.38 6.33 4.87
N LEU A 48 -5.04 6.66 3.61
CA LEU A 48 -3.94 7.58 3.30
C LEU A 48 -4.16 8.98 3.90
N ARG A 49 -5.39 9.50 3.90
CA ARG A 49 -5.73 10.75 4.58
C ARG A 49 -5.49 10.66 6.09
N LYS A 50 -5.86 9.54 6.72
CA LYS A 50 -5.60 9.35 8.16
C LYS A 50 -4.10 9.31 8.45
N VAL A 51 -3.32 8.61 7.63
CA VAL A 51 -1.85 8.56 7.79
C VAL A 51 -1.22 9.93 7.56
N LYS A 52 -1.68 10.67 6.54
CA LYS A 52 -1.30 12.08 6.32
C LYS A 52 -1.54 12.93 7.56
N THR A 53 -2.75 12.88 8.14
CA THR A 53 -3.07 13.67 9.35
C THR A 53 -2.18 13.30 10.54
N ILE A 54 -1.85 12.01 10.71
CA ILE A 54 -0.92 11.57 11.76
C ILE A 54 0.48 12.17 11.52
N ALA A 55 0.98 12.11 10.28
CA ALA A 55 2.28 12.69 9.92
C ALA A 55 2.32 14.21 10.09
N GLU A 56 1.27 14.92 9.67
CA GLU A 56 1.15 16.38 9.82
C GLU A 56 1.14 16.79 11.30
N THR A 57 0.43 16.03 12.14
CA THR A 57 0.39 16.26 13.59
C THR A 57 1.76 16.06 14.21
N TYR A 58 2.48 15.01 13.80
CA TYR A 58 3.83 14.73 14.29
C TYR A 58 4.85 15.80 13.86
N LEU A 59 4.76 16.28 12.63
CA LEU A 59 5.70 17.26 12.06
C LEU A 59 5.35 18.72 12.40
N GLY A 60 4.10 19.01 12.78
CA GLY A 60 3.60 20.37 12.93
C GLY A 60 3.54 21.16 11.62
N ALA A 61 3.53 20.47 10.48
CA ALA A 61 3.58 21.05 9.14
C ALA A 61 2.73 20.25 8.14
N ASN A 62 2.28 20.92 7.07
CA ASN A 62 1.47 20.29 6.02
C ASN A 62 2.30 19.28 5.20
N VAL A 63 1.73 18.10 4.95
CA VAL A 63 2.34 17.05 4.14
C VAL A 63 1.71 17.06 2.75
N THR A 64 2.49 17.46 1.75
CA THR A 64 2.01 17.66 0.38
C THR A 64 2.28 16.49 -0.55
N GLY A 65 3.20 15.58 -0.20
CA GLY A 65 3.56 14.47 -1.07
C GLY A 65 4.17 13.29 -0.32
N ALA A 66 4.19 12.14 -1.00
CA ALA A 66 4.57 10.87 -0.41
C ALA A 66 5.31 9.97 -1.41
N VAL A 67 6.23 9.17 -0.87
CA VAL A 67 6.74 7.94 -1.49
C VAL A 67 5.91 6.80 -0.92
N VAL A 68 5.29 6.01 -1.79
CA VAL A 68 4.37 4.93 -1.38
C VAL A 68 4.92 3.59 -1.82
N ALA A 69 4.98 2.65 -0.88
CA ALA A 69 5.38 1.28 -1.16
C ALA A 69 4.20 0.46 -1.70
N VAL A 70 4.47 -0.41 -2.68
CA VAL A 70 3.50 -1.38 -3.23
C VAL A 70 4.12 -2.77 -3.34
N PRO A 71 3.31 -3.84 -3.33
CA PRO A 71 3.83 -5.19 -3.57
C PRO A 71 4.48 -5.29 -4.96
N ALA A 72 5.64 -5.94 -5.04
CA ALA A 72 6.44 -6.06 -6.27
C ALA A 72 5.71 -6.77 -7.44
N PHE A 73 4.60 -7.46 -7.15
CA PHE A 73 3.81 -8.19 -8.15
C PHE A 73 2.51 -7.49 -8.53
N PHE A 74 2.30 -6.25 -8.10
CA PHE A 74 1.13 -5.47 -8.50
C PHE A 74 1.09 -5.30 -10.03
N GLN A 75 -0.07 -5.57 -10.59
CA GLN A 75 -0.35 -5.36 -12.01
C GLN A 75 -0.64 -3.89 -12.30
N GLU A 76 -0.57 -3.48 -13.57
CA GLU A 76 -0.78 -2.09 -13.99
C GLU A 76 -2.11 -1.50 -13.52
N ASN A 77 -3.18 -2.29 -13.52
CA ASN A 77 -4.50 -1.88 -13.02
C ASN A 77 -4.47 -1.60 -11.50
N GLN A 78 -3.79 -2.44 -10.70
CA GLN A 78 -3.64 -2.24 -9.26
C GLN A 78 -2.78 -1.01 -8.97
N ILE A 79 -1.70 -0.82 -9.74
CA ILE A 79 -0.87 0.39 -9.66
C ILE A 79 -1.68 1.65 -9.98
N ALA A 80 -2.52 1.60 -11.01
CA ALA A 80 -3.40 2.72 -11.38
C ALA A 80 -4.39 3.04 -10.25
N SER A 81 -5.05 2.02 -9.69
CA SER A 81 -5.93 2.17 -8.52
C SER A 81 -5.21 2.78 -7.31
N THR A 82 -3.99 2.35 -7.02
CA THR A 82 -3.18 2.94 -5.93
C THR A 82 -2.85 4.41 -6.20
N LYS A 83 -2.48 4.77 -7.44
CA LYS A 83 -2.20 6.17 -7.81
C LYS A 83 -3.45 7.05 -7.67
N GLU A 84 -4.62 6.55 -8.08
CA GLU A 84 -5.88 7.27 -7.90
C GLU A 84 -6.22 7.47 -6.42
N ALA A 85 -6.02 6.44 -5.58
CA ALA A 85 -6.20 6.58 -4.13
C ALA A 85 -5.30 7.66 -3.51
N ILE A 86 -4.03 7.74 -3.94
CA ILE A 86 -3.06 8.75 -3.49
C ILE A 86 -3.50 10.15 -3.90
N LYS A 87 -3.96 10.30 -5.15
CA LYS A 87 -4.50 11.57 -5.65
C LYS A 87 -5.75 12.00 -4.89
N MET A 88 -6.68 11.09 -4.63
CA MET A 88 -7.88 11.34 -3.82
C MET A 88 -7.54 11.73 -2.37
N ALA A 89 -6.40 11.28 -1.86
CA ALA A 89 -5.91 11.67 -0.53
C ALA A 89 -5.27 13.07 -0.50
N GLY A 90 -5.11 13.73 -1.65
CA GLY A 90 -4.47 15.05 -1.75
C GLY A 90 -2.97 15.00 -1.48
N LEU A 91 -2.32 13.92 -1.92
CA LEU A 91 -0.87 13.72 -1.85
C LEU A 91 -0.29 13.70 -3.26
N GLU A 92 0.79 14.44 -3.47
CA GLU A 92 1.63 14.32 -4.66
C GLU A 92 2.46 13.03 -4.57
N LEU A 93 2.29 12.12 -5.52
CA LEU A 93 3.12 10.91 -5.59
C LEU A 93 4.54 11.28 -6.04
N LYS A 94 5.50 11.22 -5.11
CA LYS A 94 6.92 11.47 -5.40
C LYS A 94 7.60 10.27 -6.02
N CYS A 95 7.31 9.07 -5.52
CA CYS A 95 7.84 7.83 -6.05
C CYS A 95 6.95 6.66 -5.60
N LEU A 96 6.73 5.70 -6.50
CA LEU A 96 6.18 4.40 -6.14
C LEU A 96 7.36 3.44 -6.03
N ILE A 97 7.53 2.80 -4.89
CA ILE A 97 8.63 1.84 -4.67
C ILE A 97 8.07 0.46 -4.37
N GLU A 98 8.81 -0.58 -4.74
CA GLU A 98 8.45 -1.92 -4.32
C GLU A 98 8.72 -2.07 -2.83
N GLU A 99 7.79 -2.68 -2.10
CA GLU A 99 7.91 -3.00 -0.67
C GLU A 99 9.23 -3.69 -0.28
N PRO A 100 9.68 -4.77 -0.97
CA PRO A 100 11.00 -5.35 -0.66
C PRO A 100 12.14 -4.35 -0.92
N THR A 101 12.04 -3.49 -1.94
CA THR A 101 13.06 -2.46 -2.17
C THR A 101 13.07 -1.42 -1.05
N ALA A 102 11.90 -1.00 -0.56
CA ALA A 102 11.78 -0.09 0.57
C ALA A 102 12.44 -0.66 1.83
N ALA A 103 12.17 -1.94 2.15
CA ALA A 103 12.75 -2.63 3.28
C ALA A 103 14.28 -2.77 3.14
N ALA A 104 14.80 -3.05 1.94
CA ALA A 104 16.25 -3.12 1.68
C ALA A 104 16.93 -1.77 1.97
N ILE A 105 16.29 -0.68 1.54
CA ILE A 105 16.81 0.68 1.71
C ILE A 105 16.82 1.07 3.18
N ALA A 106 15.74 0.77 3.92
CA ALA A 106 15.67 1.02 5.36
C ALA A 106 16.77 0.25 6.11
N TYR A 107 16.91 -1.06 5.85
CA TYR A 107 17.93 -1.89 6.49
C TYR A 107 19.36 -1.40 6.21
N ASN A 108 19.63 -1.01 4.95
CA ASN A 108 20.96 -0.53 4.58
C ASN A 108 21.27 0.87 5.12
N ALA A 109 20.26 1.73 5.32
CA ALA A 109 20.46 3.06 5.90
C ALA A 109 21.02 3.00 7.33
N GLU A 110 20.61 1.99 8.11
CA GLU A 110 21.12 1.78 9.47
C GLU A 110 22.49 1.09 9.50
N ARG A 111 22.69 0.10 8.61
CA ARG A 111 23.85 -0.81 8.68
C ARG A 111 25.04 -0.39 7.83
N GLN A 112 24.85 0.53 6.88
CA GLN A 112 25.89 1.04 5.98
C GLN A 112 26.70 -0.08 5.31
N LEU A 113 26.01 -1.12 4.81
CA LEU A 113 26.67 -2.29 4.25
C LEU A 113 27.28 -1.97 2.88
N GLU A 114 28.53 -2.39 2.68
CA GLU A 114 29.20 -2.31 1.39
C GLU A 114 29.20 -3.68 0.70
N ASN A 115 28.83 -3.72 -0.58
CA ASN A 115 28.86 -4.92 -1.43
C ASN A 115 28.10 -6.15 -0.90
N SER A 116 27.09 -5.94 -0.06
CA SER A 116 26.28 -7.02 0.53
C SER A 116 25.09 -7.43 -0.34
N ARG A 117 24.70 -8.70 -0.25
CA ARG A 117 23.42 -9.19 -0.76
C ARG A 117 22.42 -9.23 0.39
N ILE A 118 21.29 -8.56 0.23
CA ILE A 118 20.22 -8.51 1.21
C ILE A 118 19.09 -9.41 0.71
N MET A 119 18.63 -10.30 1.57
CA MET A 119 17.45 -11.14 1.33
C MET A 119 16.34 -10.68 2.25
N ILE A 120 15.13 -10.51 1.69
CA ILE A 120 14.00 -9.92 2.41
C ILE A 120 12.91 -10.96 2.50
N PHE A 121 12.49 -11.21 3.74
CA PHE A 121 11.35 -12.06 4.06
C PHE A 121 10.27 -11.16 4.63
N ASP A 122 9.18 -11.03 3.88
CA ASP A 122 8.00 -10.30 4.30
C ASP A 122 6.87 -11.28 4.61
N PHE A 123 6.42 -11.26 5.86
CA PHE A 123 5.33 -12.08 6.40
C PHE A 123 4.15 -11.20 6.85
N GLY A 124 3.81 -10.18 6.06
CA GLY A 124 2.65 -9.33 6.29
C GLY A 124 1.30 -10.06 6.24
N GLY A 125 0.24 -9.40 6.72
CA GLY A 125 -1.13 -9.96 6.79
C GLY A 125 -1.90 -10.00 5.47
N GLY A 126 -1.31 -9.52 4.37
CA GLY A 126 -1.94 -9.44 3.05
C GLY A 126 -1.73 -10.71 2.20
N GLN A 127 -2.78 -11.09 1.46
CA GLN A 127 -2.88 -12.16 0.44
C GLN A 127 -1.69 -13.15 0.32
N LYS A 128 -1.53 -14.05 1.31
CA LYS A 128 -1.35 -15.51 1.19
C LYS A 128 -0.97 -16.11 2.55
N LEU A 129 -1.66 -17.17 2.97
CA LEU A 129 -1.25 -18.02 4.10
C LEU A 129 -0.04 -18.92 3.78
N LEU A 130 0.54 -18.77 2.58
CA LEU A 130 1.79 -19.41 2.18
C LEU A 130 2.89 -18.35 2.17
N PRO A 131 4.03 -18.58 2.84
CA PRO A 131 5.21 -17.73 2.69
C PRO A 131 5.56 -17.63 1.22
N ARG A 132 5.35 -16.48 0.59
CA ARG A 132 6.08 -16.20 -0.63
C ARG A 132 7.42 -15.64 -0.21
N VAL A 133 8.43 -16.49 -0.27
CA VAL A 133 9.82 -16.05 -0.22
C VAL A 133 10.10 -15.32 -1.53
N HIS A 134 9.99 -14.00 -1.50
CA HIS A 134 10.39 -13.15 -2.62
C HIS A 134 11.91 -12.96 -2.56
N PHE A 135 12.63 -13.75 -3.36
CA PHE A 135 14.08 -13.60 -3.54
C PHE A 135 14.37 -12.37 -4.41
N HIS A 136 14.46 -11.19 -3.81
CA HIS A 136 15.09 -10.05 -4.48
C HIS A 136 16.58 -10.06 -4.16
N CYS A 137 17.39 -10.51 -5.11
CA CYS A 137 18.85 -10.49 -5.01
C CYS A 137 19.39 -9.27 -5.77
N ALA A 138 20.35 -8.59 -5.13
CA ALA A 138 21.23 -7.54 -5.64
C ALA A 138 20.65 -6.10 -5.68
N TYR A 139 20.53 -5.49 -4.50
CA TYR A 139 20.60 -4.04 -4.42
C TYR A 139 22.09 -3.61 -4.38
N ARG A 140 22.54 -2.87 -5.41
CA ARG A 140 23.87 -2.24 -5.43
C ARG A 140 23.69 -0.78 -5.01
N SER A 141 24.30 -0.40 -3.89
CA SER A 141 24.06 0.87 -3.21
C SER A 141 24.43 2.10 -4.06
N ARG A 142 23.41 2.74 -4.68
CA ARG A 142 23.54 4.12 -5.22
C ARG A 142 22.29 5.00 -5.07
N ILE A 143 21.17 4.51 -4.53
CA ILE A 143 19.99 5.36 -4.32
C ILE A 143 20.03 5.98 -2.92
N LYS A 144 20.20 7.30 -2.85
CA LYS A 144 19.92 8.10 -1.65
C LYS A 144 18.47 8.58 -1.75
N LEU A 145 17.54 7.87 -1.12
CA LEU A 145 16.18 8.37 -0.91
C LEU A 145 16.12 9.15 0.40
N ASN A 146 15.49 10.32 0.38
CA ASN A 146 15.23 11.09 1.58
C ASN A 146 14.06 10.43 2.33
N LEU A 147 14.37 9.73 3.42
CA LEU A 147 13.40 8.94 4.22
C LEU A 147 12.27 9.79 4.82
N LYS A 148 12.38 11.13 4.80
CA LYS A 148 11.33 12.06 5.26
C LYS A 148 10.01 11.96 4.49
N TYR A 149 9.97 11.23 3.37
CA TYR A 149 8.81 11.14 2.50
C TYR A 149 8.20 9.74 2.40
N ILE A 150 8.75 8.72 3.08
CA ILE A 150 8.22 7.35 2.98
C ILE A 150 7.01 7.23 3.90
N ILE A 151 5.87 6.88 3.30
CA ILE A 151 4.61 6.56 3.97
C ILE A 151 4.27 5.10 3.69
#